data_AF-A0A358HYU0-F1
#
_entry.id   AF-A0A358HYU0-F1
#
_cell.length_a   1.000
_cell.length_b   1.000
_cell.length_c   1.000
_cell.angle_alpha   90.00
_cell.angle_beta   90.00
_cell.angle_gamma   90.00
#
_symmetry.space_group_name_H-M   'P 1'
#
loop_
_entity.id
_entity.type
_entity.pdbx_description
1 polymer ?
#
loop_
_entity_poly.entity_id
_entity_poly.type
_entity_poly.pdbx_seq_one_letter_code
_entity_poly.pdbx_strand_id
1 'polypeptide(L)'
;MNLTKLVAALSFGAALSLSMTAYASDYKAEYKVSTVLGQPFPWGEAAQKWAELVAERTEGRINLKVYPNAQLVSGDQTKEFTAMRQGIIDMAVGSTINWSPQVKELNLFSLPFLMPDYAAMDALT
;
A
#
# COMPACT_ATOMS: atom_id res chain seq x y z
N MET A 1 -50.01 29.45 14.21
CA MET A 1 -48.88 28.67 13.65
C MET A 1 -48.67 27.47 14.57
N ASN A 2 -49.02 26.26 14.12
CA ASN A 2 -49.18 25.11 15.01
C ASN A 2 -47.83 24.61 15.53
N LEU A 3 -47.75 24.41 16.86
CA LEU A 3 -46.56 23.98 17.60
C LEU A 3 -45.92 22.71 17.01
N THR A 4 -46.73 21.82 16.43
CA THR A 4 -46.31 20.62 15.71
C THR A 4 -45.47 20.88 14.46
N LYS A 5 -45.69 21.98 13.74
CA LYS A 5 -44.87 22.36 12.58
C LYS A 5 -43.51 22.94 12.99
N LEU A 6 -43.42 23.57 14.16
CA LEU A 6 -42.15 24.07 14.72
C LEU A 6 -41.26 22.93 15.23
N VAL A 7 -41.85 21.92 15.89
CA VAL A 7 -41.10 20.76 16.40
C VAL A 7 -40.55 19.90 15.26
N ALA A 8 -41.31 19.72 14.17
CA ALA A 8 -40.85 19.00 12.99
C ALA A 8 -39.73 19.74 12.23
N ALA A 9 -39.75 21.08 12.21
CA ALA A 9 -38.70 21.88 11.58
C ALA A 9 -37.40 21.90 12.41
N LEU A 10 -37.49 21.90 13.75
CA LEU A 10 -36.31 21.82 14.63
C LEU A 10 -35.62 20.45 14.59
N SER A 11 -36.39 19.37 14.47
CA SER A 11 -35.83 18.01 14.39
C SER A 11 -35.16 17.72 13.05
N PHE A 12 -35.60 18.35 11.95
CA PHE A 12 -34.93 18.25 10.65
C PHE A 12 -33.63 19.07 10.59
N GLY A 13 -33.56 20.22 11.27
CA GLY A 13 -32.35 21.05 11.35
C GLY A 13 -31.21 20.41 12.15
N ALA A 14 -31.54 19.69 13.24
CA ALA A 14 -30.54 19.02 14.07
C ALA A 14 -29.90 17.79 13.39
N ALA A 15 -30.60 17.15 12.45
CA ALA A 15 -30.07 16.02 11.69
C ALA A 15 -29.03 16.44 10.63
N LEU A 16 -29.09 17.67 10.14
CA LEU A 16 -28.13 18.23 9.18
C LEU A 16 -26.84 18.76 9.82
N SER A 17 -26.85 19.09 11.12
CA SER A 17 -25.65 19.51 11.86
C SER A 17 -24.73 18.37 12.28
N LEU A 18 -25.16 17.12 12.09
CA LEU A 18 -24.32 15.92 12.23
C LEU A 18 -23.61 15.58 10.90
N SER A 19 -23.47 16.54 9.99
CA SER A 19 -22.52 16.48 8.89
C SER A 19 -21.16 16.11 9.45
N MET A 20 -20.83 14.82 9.32
CA MET A 20 -19.62 14.21 9.83
C MET A 20 -18.45 15.05 9.33
N THR A 21 -17.78 15.75 10.23
CA THR A 21 -16.42 16.19 9.97
C THR A 21 -15.63 14.91 9.75
N ALA A 22 -15.38 14.58 8.49
CA ALA A 22 -14.48 13.50 8.12
C ALA A 22 -13.09 13.91 8.59
N TYR A 23 -12.74 13.53 9.82
CA TYR A 23 -11.37 13.60 10.28
C TYR A 23 -10.58 12.61 9.43
N ALA A 24 -9.60 13.12 8.67
CA ALA A 24 -8.62 12.25 8.04
C ALA A 24 -7.95 11.43 9.16
N SER A 25 -7.91 10.11 9.00
CA SER A 25 -7.17 9.25 9.92
C SER A 25 -5.73 9.73 9.99
N ASP A 26 -5.19 9.81 11.20
CA ASP A 26 -3.76 10.06 11.39
C ASP A 26 -2.94 8.95 10.70
N TYR A 27 -1.73 9.32 10.24
CA TYR A 27 -0.78 8.35 9.71
C TYR A 27 -0.33 7.38 10.80
N LYS A 28 0.02 6.15 10.40
CA LYS A 28 0.63 5.18 11.32
C LYS A 28 2.02 5.69 11.73
N ALA A 29 2.42 5.39 12.96
CA ALA A 29 3.78 5.64 13.44
C ALA A 29 4.85 4.91 12.60
N GLU A 30 4.49 3.78 12.01
CA GLU A 30 5.34 2.95 11.17
C GLU A 30 4.47 2.22 10.13
N TYR A 31 4.88 2.27 8.87
CA TYR A 31 4.37 1.43 7.80
C TYR A 31 5.44 0.39 7.44
N LYS A 32 5.08 -0.88 7.53
CA LYS A 32 5.98 -2.02 7.32
C LYS A 32 6.07 -2.36 5.84
N VAL A 33 7.26 -2.21 5.26
CA VAL A 33 7.56 -2.55 3.87
C VAL A 33 8.27 -3.91 3.83
N SER A 34 7.62 -4.92 3.25
CA SER A 34 8.25 -6.22 2.96
C SER A 34 9.15 -6.12 1.72
N THR A 35 10.32 -6.74 1.76
CA THR A 35 11.09 -7.04 0.55
C THR A 35 11.79 -8.39 0.69
N VAL A 36 11.91 -9.11 -0.42
CA VAL A 36 12.51 -10.44 -0.45
C VAL A 36 14.02 -10.39 -0.28
N LEU A 37 14.69 -9.34 -0.76
CA LEU A 37 16.16 -9.26 -0.78
C LEU A 37 16.68 -8.12 0.11
N GLY A 38 17.85 -8.32 0.71
CA GLY A 38 18.58 -7.30 1.48
C GLY A 38 19.34 -6.28 0.61
N GLN A 39 19.97 -5.30 1.26
CA GLN A 39 20.54 -4.10 0.64
C GLN A 39 22.01 -4.23 0.14
N PRO A 40 22.40 -5.31 -0.53
CA PRO A 40 23.18 -5.03 -1.74
C PRO A 40 22.44 -5.44 -3.02
N PHE A 41 21.24 -6.00 -2.91
CA PHE A 41 20.45 -6.35 -4.07
C PHE A 41 19.55 -5.20 -4.51
N PRO A 42 19.27 -5.06 -5.82
CA PRO A 42 18.49 -3.94 -6.35
C PRO A 42 17.14 -3.73 -5.67
N TRP A 43 16.44 -4.78 -5.22
CA TRP A 43 15.15 -4.64 -4.54
C TRP A 43 15.28 -4.07 -3.12
N GLY A 44 16.33 -4.45 -2.40
CA GLY A 44 16.63 -3.89 -1.08
C GLY A 44 17.01 -2.41 -1.20
N GLU A 45 17.84 -2.08 -2.19
CA GLU A 45 18.23 -0.70 -2.49
C GLU A 45 17.01 0.15 -2.89
N ALA A 46 16.16 -0.36 -3.80
CA ALA A 46 14.94 0.33 -4.22
C ALA A 46 13.98 0.56 -3.05
N ALA A 47 13.78 -0.44 -2.17
CA ALA A 47 12.93 -0.29 -0.99
C ALA A 47 13.46 0.78 -0.03
N GLN A 48 14.77 0.78 0.22
CA GLN A 48 15.41 1.79 1.07
C GLN A 48 15.32 3.19 0.45
N LYS A 49 15.60 3.31 -0.85
CA LYS A 49 15.52 4.59 -1.55
C LYS A 49 14.10 5.13 -1.55
N TRP A 50 13.10 4.24 -1.73
CA TRP A 50 11.71 4.62 -1.64
C TRP A 50 11.34 5.13 -0.24
N ALA A 51 11.79 4.44 0.82
CA ALA A 51 11.58 4.89 2.20
C ALA A 51 12.16 6.27 2.47
N GLU A 52 13.40 6.53 2.03
CA GLU A 52 14.06 7.84 2.13
C GLU A 52 13.27 8.93 1.41
N LEU A 53 12.88 8.66 0.17
CA LEU A 53 12.15 9.60 -0.68
C LEU A 53 10.75 9.92 -0.14
N VAL A 54 10.08 8.97 0.50
CA VAL A 54 8.81 9.19 1.17
C VAL A 54 9.00 10.04 2.42
N ALA A 55 10.01 9.74 3.25
CA ALA A 55 10.32 10.55 4.42
C ALA A 55 10.64 12.01 4.03
N GLU A 56 11.47 12.21 3.00
CA GLU A 56 11.85 13.54 2.48
C GLU A 56 10.63 14.33 2.02
N ARG A 57 9.83 13.76 1.12
CA ARG A 57 8.69 14.48 0.51
C ARG A 57 7.49 14.66 1.42
N THR A 58 7.43 13.90 2.51
CA THR A 58 6.35 14.01 3.50
C THR A 58 6.77 14.78 4.74
N GLU A 59 8.01 15.29 4.79
CA GLU A 59 8.60 15.93 5.97
C GLU A 59 8.52 15.04 7.21
N GLY A 60 8.76 13.74 7.01
CA GLY A 60 8.74 12.71 8.07
C GLY A 60 7.35 12.28 8.54
N ARG A 61 6.26 12.82 7.98
CA ARG A 61 4.89 12.43 8.36
C ARG A 61 4.56 10.98 8.04
N ILE A 62 5.18 10.40 7.01
CA ILE A 62 5.06 8.98 6.68
C ILE A 62 6.39 8.28 6.92
N ASN A 63 6.39 7.35 7.86
CA ASN A 63 7.57 6.55 8.22
C ASN A 63 7.46 5.15 7.61
N LEU A 64 8.27 4.88 6.58
CA LEU A 64 8.39 3.55 5.99
C LEU A 64 9.57 2.82 6.62
N LYS A 65 9.34 1.61 7.15
CA LYS A 65 10.39 0.74 7.64
C LYS A 65 10.50 -0.51 6.79
N VAL A 66 11.69 -0.72 6.23
CA VAL A 66 11.99 -1.85 5.35
C VAL A 66 12.36 -3.08 6.16
N TYR A 67 11.69 -4.18 5.89
CA TYR A 67 11.92 -5.50 6.47
C TYR A 67 12.40 -6.45 5.37
N PRO A 68 13.72 -6.69 5.25
CA PRO A 68 14.29 -7.51 4.19
C PRO A 68 14.12 -9.02 4.42
N ASN A 69 14.56 -9.81 3.45
CA ASN A 69 14.65 -11.27 3.52
C ASN A 69 13.30 -11.96 3.77
N ALA A 70 12.20 -11.33 3.33
CA ALA A 70 10.84 -11.83 3.53
C ALA A 70 10.53 -12.20 5.01
N GLN A 71 11.19 -11.53 5.97
CA GLN A 71 11.14 -11.92 7.39
C GLN A 71 9.74 -11.78 8.01
N LEU A 72 8.92 -10.86 7.51
CA LEU A 72 7.54 -10.66 7.99
C LEU A 72 6.55 -11.70 7.45
N VAL A 73 6.97 -12.53 6.49
CA VAL A 73 6.20 -13.64 5.92
C VAL A 73 6.90 -14.98 6.09
N SER A 74 7.81 -15.07 7.09
CA SER A 74 8.56 -16.29 7.41
C SER A 74 9.34 -16.87 6.23
N GLY A 75 9.89 -16.00 5.36
CA GLY A 75 10.64 -16.41 4.16
C GLY A 75 9.77 -16.79 2.97
N ASP A 76 8.43 -16.85 3.12
CA ASP A 76 7.51 -17.23 2.06
C ASP A 76 6.95 -15.99 1.35
N GLN A 77 7.70 -15.50 0.37
CA GLN A 77 7.34 -14.33 -0.45
C GLN A 77 6.00 -14.48 -1.21
N THR A 78 5.49 -15.70 -1.39
CA THR A 78 4.19 -15.91 -2.05
C THR A 78 3.03 -15.47 -1.16
N LYS A 79 3.26 -15.19 0.14
CA LYS A 79 2.24 -14.80 1.12
C LYS A 79 2.11 -13.30 1.36
N GLU A 80 2.87 -12.45 0.67
CA GLU A 80 2.88 -10.99 0.93
C GLU A 80 1.50 -10.34 0.83
N PHE A 81 0.68 -10.69 -0.17
CA PHE A 81 -0.69 -10.16 -0.25
C PHE A 81 -1.61 -10.69 0.85
N THR A 82 -1.42 -11.93 1.31
CA THR A 82 -2.16 -12.46 2.46
C THR A 82 -1.78 -11.71 3.73
N ALA A 83 -0.48 -11.48 3.93
CA ALA A 83 0.05 -10.71 5.05
C ALA A 83 -0.43 -9.25 5.01
N MET A 84 -0.55 -8.65 3.83
CA MET A 84 -1.09 -7.31 3.65
C MET A 84 -2.57 -7.25 4.05
N ARG A 85 -3.39 -8.22 3.61
CA ARG A 85 -4.81 -8.32 4.01
C ARG A 85 -5.00 -8.52 5.51
N GLN A 86 -4.05 -9.19 6.16
CA GLN A 86 -4.04 -9.42 7.61
C GLN A 86 -3.44 -8.24 8.39
N GLY A 87 -2.91 -7.20 7.72
CA GLY A 87 -2.26 -6.06 8.37
C GLY A 87 -0.91 -6.38 9.00
N ILE A 88 -0.29 -7.51 8.65
CA ILE A 88 1.06 -7.89 9.10
C ILE A 88 2.11 -6.98 8.44
N ILE A 89 1.91 -6.70 7.15
CA ILE A 89 2.67 -5.74 6.36
C ILE A 89 1.72 -4.67 5.81
N ASP A 90 2.26 -3.50 5.50
CA ASP A 90 1.49 -2.41 4.89
C ASP A 90 1.77 -2.29 3.39
N MET A 91 3.00 -2.59 2.99
CA MET A 91 3.53 -2.38 1.65
C MET A 91 4.53 -3.47 1.31
N ALA A 92 4.79 -3.69 0.02
CA ALA A 92 5.79 -4.64 -0.43
C ALA A 92 6.55 -4.13 -1.67
N VAL A 93 7.85 -4.39 -1.73
CA VAL A 93 8.69 -4.27 -2.92
C VAL A 93 9.08 -5.69 -3.31
N GLY A 94 8.57 -6.15 -4.46
CA GLY A 94 8.71 -7.53 -4.88
C GLY A 94 8.59 -7.68 -6.40
N SER A 95 8.54 -8.93 -6.85
CA SER A 95 8.43 -9.27 -8.27
C SER A 95 7.05 -9.84 -8.59
N THR A 96 6.58 -9.52 -9.79
CA THR A 96 5.36 -10.08 -10.38
C THR A 96 5.36 -11.60 -10.39
N ILE A 97 6.54 -12.25 -10.47
CA ILE A 97 6.67 -13.72 -10.40
C ILE A 97 6.24 -14.29 -9.04
N ASN A 98 6.51 -13.58 -7.94
CA ASN A 98 6.17 -14.04 -6.59
C ASN A 98 4.68 -13.87 -6.29
N TRP A 99 4.06 -12.89 -6.94
CA TRP A 99 2.66 -12.52 -6.76
C TRP A 99 1.72 -13.24 -7.74
N SER A 100 2.26 -13.86 -8.79
CA SER A 100 1.49 -14.57 -9.81
C SER A 100 0.65 -15.76 -9.34
N PRO A 101 0.96 -16.45 -8.22
CA PRO A 101 0.07 -17.45 -7.64
C PRO A 101 -1.25 -16.87 -7.12
N GLN A 102 -1.25 -15.57 -6.77
CA GLN A 102 -2.43 -14.87 -6.26
C GLN A 102 -3.11 -13.99 -7.32
N VAL A 103 -2.33 -13.43 -8.26
CA VAL A 103 -2.82 -12.59 -9.36
C VAL A 103 -2.33 -13.19 -10.68
N LYS A 104 -3.18 -14.01 -11.30
CA LYS A 104 -2.81 -14.85 -12.45
C LYS A 104 -2.26 -14.03 -13.63
N GLU A 105 -2.78 -12.83 -13.84
CA GLU A 105 -2.41 -11.90 -14.91
C GLU A 105 -0.92 -11.51 -14.84
N LEU A 106 -0.31 -11.53 -13.65
CA LEU A 106 1.12 -11.24 -13.49
C LEU A 106 2.04 -12.27 -14.15
N ASN A 107 1.53 -13.45 -14.52
CA ASN A 107 2.28 -14.42 -15.33
C ASN A 107 2.58 -13.91 -16.75
N LEU A 108 1.92 -12.84 -17.21
CA LEU A 108 2.22 -12.21 -18.49
C LEU A 108 3.70 -11.86 -18.60
N PHE A 109 4.28 -11.25 -17.56
CA PHE A 109 5.69 -10.84 -17.53
C PHE A 109 6.68 -12.02 -17.46
N SER A 110 6.19 -13.25 -17.25
CA SER A 110 6.98 -14.48 -17.22
C SER A 110 6.97 -15.23 -18.56
N LEU A 111 6.28 -14.72 -19.59
CA LEU A 111 6.23 -15.37 -20.90
C LEU A 111 7.62 -15.33 -21.58
N PRO A 112 8.10 -16.48 -22.10
CA PRO A 112 9.35 -16.51 -22.86
C PRO A 112 9.33 -15.53 -24.03
N PHE A 113 10.44 -14.81 -24.22
CA PHE A 113 10.66 -13.86 -25.31
C PHE A 113 9.74 -12.63 -25.36
N LEU A 114 8.93 -12.37 -24.33
CA LEU A 114 8.07 -11.17 -24.26
C LEU A 114 8.89 -9.86 -24.29
N MET A 115 10.03 -9.86 -23.59
CA MET A 115 10.94 -8.71 -23.45
C MET A 115 12.31 -9.12 -23.98
N PRO A 116 12.53 -9.07 -25.31
CA PRO A 116 13.77 -9.53 -25.94
C PRO A 116 14.98 -8.64 -25.64
N ASP A 117 14.75 -7.39 -25.25
CA ASP A 117 15.79 -6.41 -24.90
C ASP A 117 15.28 -5.42 -23.83
N TYR A 118 16.17 -4.52 -23.40
CA TYR A 118 15.84 -3.50 -22.41
C TYR A 118 14.83 -2.47 -22.92
N ALA A 119 14.81 -2.15 -24.22
CA ALA A 119 13.84 -1.20 -24.76
C ALA A 119 12.41 -1.78 -24.71
N ALA A 120 12.26 -3.08 -24.97
CA ALA A 120 10.99 -3.79 -24.82
C ALA A 120 10.57 -3.92 -23.35
N MET A 121 11.51 -4.08 -22.42
CA MET A 121 11.24 -4.03 -20.97
C MET A 121 10.71 -2.64 -20.58
N ASP A 122 11.44 -1.57 -20.92
CA ASP A 122 11.07 -0.18 -20.61
C ASP A 122 9.74 0.25 -21.27
N ALA A 123 9.38 -0.32 -22.42
CA ALA A 123 8.10 -0.05 -23.06
C ALA A 123 6.90 -0.65 -22.29
N LEU A 124 7.13 -1.63 -21.43
CA LEU A 124 6.10 -2.33 -20.65
C LEU A 124 5.99 -1.85 -19.19
N THR A 125 7.03 -1.20 -18.63
CA THR A 125 7.12 -0.79 -17.23
C THR A 125 7.35 0.71 -17.07
#